data_AF-A0A6J6NVA3-F1
#
_entry.id   AF-A0A6J6NVA3-F1
#
_cell.length_a   1.000
_cell.length_b   1.000
_cell.length_c   1.000
_cell.angle_alpha   90.00
_cell.angle_beta   90.00
_cell.angle_gamma   90.00
#
_symmetry.space_group_name_H-M   'P 1'
#
loop_
_entity.id
_entity.type
_entity.pdbx_description
1 polymer ?
#
loop_
_entity_poly.entity_id
_entity_poly.type
_entity_poly.pdbx_seq_one_letter_code
_entity_poly.pdbx_strand_id
1 'polypeptide(L)'
;MFGSPETTPGGRALKFYSSVRLDIRRIEAIKDGAEVTGARTRVKVVKNKVAPPFRQAEFDIMYGKGISREGALLDLAVEMAIAKKSGAWFTYEGEQLGQGRENAKNYLHDHPELMVDMEQKIRAQAGLNDLEEEAFSEKDEAPIELD
;
A
#
# COMPACT_ATOMS: atom_id res chain seq x y z
N MET A 1 -23.03 0.23 -26.78
CA MET A 1 -21.57 0.12 -26.53
C MET A 1 -21.40 -0.79 -25.33
N PHE A 2 -20.67 -1.91 -25.44
CA PHE A 2 -20.51 -2.89 -24.35
C PHE A 2 -19.25 -2.57 -23.54
N GLY A 3 -19.36 -2.46 -22.21
CA GLY A 3 -18.23 -2.21 -21.30
C GLY A 3 -17.99 -0.73 -20.94
N SER A 4 -16.89 -0.47 -20.20
CA SER A 4 -16.47 0.88 -19.80
C SER A 4 -15.99 1.71 -21.01
N PRO A 5 -16.38 2.99 -21.12
CA PRO A 5 -15.93 3.87 -22.21
C PRO A 5 -14.49 4.37 -22.05
N GLU A 6 -13.84 4.13 -20.90
CA GLU A 6 -12.51 4.65 -20.61
C GLU A 6 -11.41 3.92 -21.42
N THR A 7 -10.57 4.69 -22.10
CA THR A 7 -9.42 4.20 -22.89
C THR A 7 -8.16 5.01 -22.60
N THR A 8 -7.00 4.34 -22.58
CA THR A 8 -5.69 4.99 -22.40
C THR A 8 -5.18 5.50 -23.76
N PRO A 9 -4.64 6.73 -23.85
CA PRO A 9 -4.02 7.23 -25.08
C PRO A 9 -2.76 6.42 -25.45
N GLY A 10 -2.28 6.57 -26.70
CA GLY A 10 -1.08 5.84 -27.17
C GLY A 10 -1.39 4.46 -27.78
N GLY A 11 -2.64 4.22 -28.17
CA GLY A 11 -3.05 2.99 -28.86
C GLY A 11 -3.06 1.76 -27.94
N ARG A 12 -2.85 0.58 -28.53
CA ARG A 12 -3.01 -0.71 -27.82
C ARG A 12 -1.70 -1.32 -27.32
N ALA A 13 -0.54 -0.83 -27.79
CA ALA A 13 0.76 -1.44 -27.49
C ALA A 13 1.01 -1.53 -25.97
N LEU A 14 0.89 -0.41 -25.26
CA LEU A 14 1.11 -0.34 -23.81
C LEU A 14 0.26 -1.37 -23.04
N LYS A 15 -1.00 -1.56 -23.44
CA LYS A 15 -1.91 -2.54 -22.82
C LYS A 15 -1.37 -3.97 -22.90
N PHE A 16 -0.67 -4.35 -23.97
CA PHE A 16 -0.14 -5.70 -24.16
C PHE A 16 1.26 -5.88 -23.58
N TYR A 17 2.13 -4.89 -23.77
CA TYR A 17 3.53 -4.96 -23.32
C TYR A 17 3.71 -4.76 -21.82
N SER A 18 2.89 -3.95 -21.15
CA SER A 18 3.01 -3.71 -19.71
C SER A 18 2.87 -5.00 -18.88
N SER A 19 3.78 -5.25 -17.94
CA SER A 19 3.67 -6.37 -16.99
C SER A 19 2.61 -6.11 -15.92
N VAL A 20 2.50 -4.86 -15.46
CA VAL A 20 1.50 -4.42 -14.47
C VAL A 20 0.78 -3.18 -15.00
N ARG A 21 -0.53 -3.08 -14.75
CA ARG A 21 -1.31 -1.86 -15.00
C ARG A 21 -2.14 -1.54 -13.77
N LEU A 22 -2.10 -0.27 -13.39
CA LEU A 22 -2.79 0.28 -12.22
C LEU A 22 -3.83 1.29 -12.70
N ASP A 23 -5.07 1.13 -12.24
CA ASP A 23 -6.15 2.11 -12.39
C ASP A 23 -6.28 2.86 -11.06
N ILE A 24 -5.90 4.14 -11.05
CA ILE A 24 -5.90 5.00 -9.87
C ILE A 24 -7.09 5.95 -9.91
N ARG A 25 -7.87 5.98 -8.83
CA ARG A 25 -9.05 6.83 -8.70
C ARG A 25 -9.10 7.48 -7.33
N ARG A 26 -9.35 8.79 -7.31
CA ARG A 26 -9.70 9.51 -6.08
C ARG A 26 -11.12 9.12 -5.66
N ILE A 27 -11.28 8.73 -4.40
CA ILE A 27 -12.57 8.35 -3.82
C ILE A 27 -13.16 9.52 -3.03
N GLU A 28 -12.37 10.09 -2.12
CA GLU A 28 -12.84 11.05 -1.13
C GLU A 28 -11.82 12.17 -0.91
N ALA A 29 -12.30 13.34 -0.50
CA ALA A 29 -11.47 14.46 -0.08
C ALA A 29 -11.22 14.34 1.43
N ILE A 30 -9.95 14.33 1.85
CA ILE A 30 -9.59 14.39 3.27
C ILE A 30 -9.62 15.86 3.66
N LYS A 31 -10.42 16.17 4.69
CA LYS A 31 -10.59 17.52 5.20
C LYS A 31 -10.09 17.61 6.62
N ASP A 32 -9.42 18.71 6.92
CA ASP A 32 -9.14 19.15 8.28
C ASP A 32 -9.93 20.44 8.54
N GLY A 33 -11.01 20.32 9.31
CA GLY A 33 -12.01 21.37 9.45
C GLY A 33 -12.62 21.78 8.11
N ALA A 34 -12.30 23.00 7.65
CA ALA A 34 -12.79 23.56 6.39
C ALA A 34 -11.82 23.34 5.20
N GLU A 35 -10.56 23.00 5.46
CA GLU A 35 -9.53 22.88 4.42
C GLU A 35 -9.40 21.44 3.90
N VAL A 36 -9.15 21.29 2.60
CA VAL A 36 -8.89 19.98 1.98
C VAL A 36 -7.40 19.69 2.03
N THR A 37 -6.98 18.86 2.99
CA THR A 37 -5.57 18.53 3.25
C THR A 37 -5.06 17.32 2.47
N GLY A 38 -5.96 16.54 1.86
CA GLY A 38 -5.56 15.40 1.02
C GLY A 38 -6.71 14.73 0.27
N ALA A 39 -6.42 13.56 -0.27
CA ALA A 39 -7.35 12.73 -1.02
C ALA A 39 -7.17 11.24 -0.71
N ARG A 40 -8.25 10.58 -0.31
CA ARG A 40 -8.28 9.11 -0.22
C ARG A 40 -8.40 8.53 -1.62
N THR A 41 -7.48 7.65 -1.96
CA THR A 41 -7.27 7.16 -3.32
C THR A 41 -7.30 5.64 -3.33
N ARG A 42 -7.99 5.07 -4.33
CA ARG A 42 -8.02 3.63 -4.59
C ARG A 42 -7.24 3.33 -5.84
N VAL A 43 -6.37 2.33 -5.76
CA VAL A 43 -5.65 1.78 -6.91
C VAL A 43 -6.11 0.35 -7.14
N LYS A 44 -6.58 0.04 -8.35
CA LYS A 44 -6.92 -1.31 -8.77
C LYS A 44 -5.89 -1.84 -9.74
N VAL A 45 -5.40 -3.06 -9.51
CA VAL A 45 -4.47 -3.74 -10.41
C VAL A 45 -5.27 -4.34 -11.57
N VAL A 46 -5.43 -3.63 -12.68
CA VAL A 46 -6.24 -4.09 -13.83
C VAL A 46 -5.53 -5.08 -14.73
N LYS A 47 -4.20 -5.18 -14.64
CA LYS A 47 -3.38 -6.21 -15.28
C LYS A 47 -2.21 -6.53 -14.38
N ASN A 48 -1.91 -7.81 -14.20
CA ASN A 48 -0.74 -8.27 -13.48
C ASN A 48 -0.22 -9.54 -14.15
N LYS A 49 1.05 -9.58 -14.54
CA LYS A 49 1.73 -10.76 -15.09
C LYS A 49 2.60 -11.49 -14.06
N VAL A 50 2.82 -10.91 -12.88
CA VAL A 50 3.75 -11.45 -11.87
C VAL A 50 3.03 -12.02 -10.63
N ALA A 51 1.76 -11.67 -10.44
CA ALA A 51 0.94 -12.10 -9.30
C ALA A 51 -0.55 -12.03 -9.68
N PRO A 52 -1.47 -12.52 -8.82
CA PRO A 52 -2.91 -12.44 -9.08
C PRO A 52 -3.39 -10.99 -9.39
N PRO A 53 -4.10 -10.76 -10.50
CA PRO A 53 -4.62 -9.44 -10.86
C PRO A 53 -5.91 -9.09 -10.07
N PHE A 54 -6.42 -7.88 -10.29
CA PHE A 54 -7.68 -7.33 -9.77
C PHE A 54 -7.76 -7.06 -8.28
N ARG A 55 -6.65 -7.22 -7.54
CA ARG A 55 -6.52 -6.69 -6.19
C ARG A 55 -6.60 -5.16 -6.18
N GLN A 56 -7.04 -4.61 -5.06
CA GLN A 56 -7.18 -3.18 -4.84
C GLN A 56 -6.42 -2.78 -3.57
N ALA A 57 -5.89 -1.56 -3.58
CA ALA A 57 -5.26 -0.93 -2.43
C ALA A 57 -5.90 0.45 -2.22
N GLU A 58 -6.14 0.81 -0.97
CA GLU A 58 -6.60 2.13 -0.57
C GLU A 58 -5.56 2.79 0.31
N PHE A 59 -5.28 4.06 0.03
CA PHE A 59 -4.36 4.86 0.82
C PHE A 59 -4.68 6.34 0.66
N ASP A 60 -4.11 7.12 1.57
CA ASP A 60 -4.29 8.56 1.60
C ASP A 60 -3.11 9.25 0.93
N ILE A 61 -3.41 10.23 0.07
CA ILE A 61 -2.43 11.13 -0.53
C ILE A 61 -2.62 12.50 0.13
N MET A 62 -1.65 12.91 0.93
CA MET A 62 -1.63 14.21 1.60
C MET A 62 -0.93 15.23 0.68
N TYR A 63 -1.55 16.39 0.48
CA TYR A 63 -0.95 17.42 -0.39
C TYR A 63 0.34 17.97 0.24
N GLY A 64 1.40 18.08 -0.55
CA GLY A 64 2.73 18.52 -0.10
C GLY A 64 3.60 17.45 0.60
N LYS A 65 3.01 16.33 1.05
CA LYS A 65 3.74 15.21 1.69
C LYS A 65 3.76 13.93 0.87
N GLY A 66 2.76 13.72 -0.01
CA GLY A 66 2.65 12.51 -0.82
C GLY A 66 1.83 11.42 -0.13
N ILE A 67 2.14 10.15 -0.41
CA ILE A 67 1.43 8.99 0.15
C ILE A 67 1.75 8.87 1.64
N SER A 68 0.72 8.84 2.50
CA SER A 68 0.93 8.64 3.93
C SER A 68 1.14 7.15 4.23
N ARG A 69 2.39 6.79 4.51
CA ARG A 69 2.78 5.41 4.86
C ARG A 69 2.20 5.00 6.20
N GLU A 70 2.21 5.90 7.18
CA GLU A 70 1.72 5.70 8.54
C GLU A 70 0.22 5.42 8.55
N GLY A 71 -0.54 6.18 7.76
CA GLY A 71 -1.98 5.97 7.63
C GLY A 71 -2.34 4.65 6.97
N ALA A 72 -1.63 4.28 5.90
CA ALA A 72 -1.84 3.00 5.23
C ALA A 72 -1.44 1.82 6.14
N LEU A 73 -0.33 1.95 6.86
CA LEU A 73 0.15 0.93 7.81
C LEU A 73 -0.87 0.69 8.93
N LEU A 74 -1.37 1.76 9.55
CA LEU A 74 -2.36 1.67 10.62
C LEU A 74 -3.67 1.03 10.14
N ASP A 75 -4.16 1.43 8.96
CA ASP A 75 -5.38 0.85 8.39
C ASP A 75 -5.21 -0.66 8.14
N LEU A 76 -4.07 -1.08 7.57
CA LEU A 76 -3.74 -2.50 7.36
C LEU A 76 -3.57 -3.26 8.68
N ALA A 77 -2.91 -2.66 9.68
CA ALA A 77 -2.71 -3.28 10.98
C ALA A 77 -4.05 -3.60 11.66
N VAL A 78 -5.03 -2.72 11.52
CA VAL A 78 -6.38 -2.91 12.06
C VAL A 78 -7.16 -3.95 11.26
N GLU A 79 -7.07 -3.92 9.93
CA GLU A 79 -7.71 -4.90 9.05
C GLU A 79 -7.20 -6.32 9.31
N MET A 80 -5.90 -6.47 9.55
CA MET A 80 -5.23 -7.75 9.83
C MET A 80 -5.29 -8.16 11.31
N ALA A 81 -5.98 -7.38 12.15
CA ALA A 81 -6.15 -7.58 13.59
C ALA A 81 -4.83 -7.58 14.40
N ILE A 82 -3.77 -6.98 13.85
CA ILE A 82 -2.48 -6.75 14.51
C ILE A 82 -2.61 -5.57 15.50
N ALA A 83 -3.28 -4.50 15.09
CA ALA A 83 -3.66 -3.39 15.95
C ALA A 83 -5.14 -3.50 16.34
N LYS A 84 -5.46 -3.17 17.59
CA LYS A 84 -6.83 -3.20 18.12
C LYS A 84 -7.42 -1.79 18.11
N LYS A 85 -8.66 -1.70 17.63
CA LYS A 85 -9.46 -0.47 17.69
C LYS A 85 -10.56 -0.62 18.74
N SER A 86 -10.40 0.07 19.88
CA SER A 86 -11.40 0.11 20.97
C SER A 86 -12.15 1.44 20.91
N GLY A 87 -13.23 1.47 20.12
CA GLY A 87 -13.99 2.69 19.84
C GLY A 87 -13.16 3.68 19.04
N ALA A 88 -12.78 4.80 19.67
CA ALA A 88 -11.90 5.81 19.07
C ALA A 88 -10.41 5.58 19.35
N TRP A 89 -10.05 4.62 20.21
CA TRP A 89 -8.67 4.37 20.61
C TRP A 89 -8.00 3.29 19.75
N PHE A 90 -6.74 3.51 19.40
CA PHE A 90 -5.89 2.53 18.75
C PHE A 90 -4.84 2.00 19.73
N THR A 91 -4.69 0.68 19.77
CA THR A 91 -3.77 -0.01 20.67
C THR A 91 -2.98 -1.04 19.88
N TYR A 92 -1.67 -1.06 20.09
CA TYR A 92 -0.75 -2.01 19.48
C TYR A 92 0.09 -2.66 20.58
N GLU A 93 0.04 -3.99 20.69
CA GLU A 93 0.79 -4.77 21.69
C GLU A 93 0.68 -4.32 23.16
N GLY A 94 -0.41 -3.64 23.50
CA GLY A 94 -0.66 -3.09 24.84
C GLY A 94 -0.27 -1.62 24.99
N GLU A 95 0.42 -1.03 24.01
CA GLU A 95 0.69 0.40 23.93
C GLU A 95 -0.46 1.14 23.25
N GLN A 96 -0.82 2.30 23.81
CA GLN A 96 -1.91 3.12 23.31
C GLN A 96 -1.36 4.16 22.32
N LEU A 97 -1.56 3.91 21.03
CA LEU A 97 -1.07 4.77 19.94
C LEU A 97 -1.75 6.15 19.92
N GLY A 98 -2.99 6.22 20.42
CA GLY A 98 -3.71 7.48 20.54
C GLY A 98 -5.21 7.38 20.27
N GLN A 99 -5.90 8.49 20.53
CA GLN A 99 -7.33 8.64 20.24
C GLN A 99 -7.51 9.23 18.85
N GLY A 100 -8.20 8.50 17.98
CA GLY A 100 -8.44 8.90 16.60
C GLY A 100 -7.28 8.57 15.67
N ARG A 101 -7.59 8.52 14.37
CA ARG A 101 -6.66 8.08 13.33
C ARG A 101 -5.48 9.02 13.17
N GLU A 102 -5.71 10.34 13.25
CA GLU A 102 -4.64 11.32 13.01
C GLU A 102 -3.61 11.34 14.16
N ASN A 103 -4.05 11.21 15.40
CA ASN A 103 -3.13 11.12 16.54
C ASN A 103 -2.31 9.82 16.49
N ALA A 104 -2.94 8.69 16.15
CA ALA A 104 -2.22 7.43 15.98
C ALA A 104 -1.20 7.48 14.84
N LYS A 105 -1.51 8.19 13.74
CA LYS A 105 -0.55 8.44 12.65
C LYS A 105 0.64 9.28 13.09
N ASN A 106 0.40 10.37 13.82
CA ASN A 106 1.47 11.22 14.35
C ASN A 106 2.35 10.43 15.33
N TYR A 107 1.74 9.62 16.19
CA TYR A 107 2.50 8.76 17.11
C TYR A 107 3.40 7.77 16.38
N LEU A 108 2.91 7.11 15.33
CA LEU A 108 3.72 6.22 14.49
C LEU A 108 4.83 6.97 13.74
N HIS A 109 4.56 8.20 13.30
CA HIS A 109 5.57 9.05 12.65
C HIS A 109 6.72 9.38 13.61
N ASP A 110 6.40 9.65 14.88
CA ASP A 110 7.39 9.99 15.91
C ASP A 110 8.16 8.76 16.44
N HIS A 111 7.61 7.54 16.27
CA HIS A 111 8.19 6.28 16.75
C HIS A 111 8.43 5.29 15.58
N PRO A 112 9.47 5.52 14.75
CA PRO A 112 9.75 4.70 13.57
C PRO A 112 10.05 3.23 13.90
N GLU A 113 10.57 2.93 15.09
CA GLU A 113 10.81 1.57 15.57
C GLU A 113 9.52 0.74 15.63
N LEU A 114 8.41 1.32 16.12
CA LEU A 114 7.11 0.66 16.17
C LEU A 114 6.53 0.47 14.76
N MET A 115 6.76 1.43 13.85
CA MET A 115 6.35 1.29 12.46
C MET A 115 7.03 0.11 11.77
N VAL A 116 8.34 -0.06 11.98
CA VAL A 116 9.10 -1.15 11.35
C VAL A 116 8.64 -2.51 11.89
N ASP A 117 8.47 -2.63 13.20
CA ASP A 117 7.98 -3.88 13.82
C ASP A 117 6.56 -4.23 13.33
N MET A 118 5.66 -3.24 13.31
CA MET A 118 4.30 -3.43 12.79
C MET A 118 4.29 -3.81 11.30
N GLU A 119 5.13 -3.19 10.48
CA GLU A 119 5.28 -3.54 9.07
C GLU A 119 5.79 -4.96 8.87
N GLN A 120 6.78 -5.39 9.66
CA GLN A 120 7.30 -6.76 9.59
C GLN A 120 6.20 -7.78 9.90
N LYS A 121 5.39 -7.55 10.93
CA LYS A 121 4.26 -8.42 11.29
C LYS A 121 3.18 -8.45 10.21
N ILE A 122 2.87 -7.30 9.61
CA ILE A 122 1.94 -7.21 8.47
C ILE A 122 2.47 -8.03 7.28
N ARG A 123 3.74 -7.85 6.91
CA ARG A 123 4.36 -8.57 5.80
C ARG A 123 4.42 -10.08 6.07
N ALA A 124 4.73 -10.47 7.29
CA ALA A 124 4.74 -11.86 7.72
C ALA A 124 3.38 -12.52 7.53
N GLN A 125 2.32 -11.90 8.06
CA GLN A 125 0.97 -12.42 7.95
C GLN A 125 0.43 -12.36 6.52
N ALA A 126 0.90 -11.41 5.70
CA ALA A 126 0.59 -11.35 4.28
C ALA A 126 1.34 -12.39 3.43
N GLY A 127 2.22 -13.21 4.02
CA GLY A 127 3.03 -14.20 3.32
C GLY A 127 4.12 -13.58 2.44
N LEU A 128 4.58 -12.38 2.78
CA LEU A 128 5.64 -11.65 2.08
C LEU A 128 7.01 -11.79 2.77
N ASN A 129 7.12 -12.67 3.77
CA ASN A 129 8.37 -12.91 4.50
C ASN A 129 9.38 -13.80 3.77
N ASP A 130 9.09 -14.23 2.54
CA ASP A 130 10.02 -14.97 1.69
C ASP A 130 10.72 -14.04 0.69
N LEU A 131 11.17 -12.89 1.19
CA LEU A 131 12.43 -12.34 0.70
C LEU A 131 13.47 -12.74 1.75
N GLU A 132 13.78 -14.05 1.81
CA GLU A 132 15.20 -14.37 1.84
C GLU A 132 15.80 -13.48 0.75
N GLU A 133 16.71 -12.60 1.12
CA GLU A 133 17.62 -12.05 0.13
C GLU A 133 18.15 -13.29 -0.60
N GLU A 134 17.65 -13.59 -1.80
CA GLU A 134 18.41 -14.35 -2.76
C GLU A 134 19.61 -13.45 -3.01
N ALA A 135 20.59 -13.56 -2.12
CA ALA A 135 21.88 -12.96 -2.26
C ALA A 135 22.37 -13.42 -3.62
N PHE A 136 22.56 -12.44 -4.51
CA PHE A 136 23.04 -12.62 -5.86
C PHE A 136 24.07 -13.76 -5.87
N SER A 137 23.71 -14.90 -6.44
CA SER A 137 24.54 -16.08 -6.34
C SER A 137 25.57 -16.05 -7.45
N GLU A 138 26.74 -16.67 -7.28
CA GLU A 138 27.74 -16.79 -8.35
C GLU A 138 27.17 -17.45 -9.63
N LYS A 139 26.02 -18.13 -9.55
CA LYS A 139 25.32 -18.72 -10.70
C LYS A 139 24.64 -17.67 -11.59
N ASP A 140 24.33 -16.49 -11.07
CA ASP A 140 23.71 -15.40 -11.83
C ASP A 140 24.74 -14.61 -12.67
N GLU A 141 26.05 -14.78 -12.38
CA GLU A 141 27.16 -14.27 -13.20
C GLU A 141 27.56 -15.23 -14.35
N ALA A 142 27.08 -16.47 -14.35
CA ALA A 142 27.43 -17.42 -15.40
C ALA A 142 26.76 -17.01 -16.73
N PRO A 143 27.52 -16.91 -17.84
CA PRO A 143 26.94 -16.70 -19.17
C PRO A 143 25.95 -17.81 -19.49
N ILE A 144 24.77 -17.44 -19.98
CA ILE A 144 23.75 -18.41 -20.42
C ILE A 144 24.34 -19.18 -21.61
N GLU A 145 24.62 -20.47 -21.44
CA GLU A 145 25.00 -21.34 -22.55
C GLU A 145 23.77 -21.58 -23.44
N LEU A 146 23.87 -21.15 -24.70
CA LEU A 146 22.93 -21.45 -25.77
C LEU A 146 23.47 -22.67 -26.53
N ASP A 147 22.82 -23.81 -26.38
CA ASP A 147 22.90 -24.93 -27.34
C ASP A 147 22.14 -24.60 -28.64
#